data_AF-A0A959VWG6-F1
#
_entry.id   AF-A0A959VWG6-F1
#
_cell.length_a   1.000
_cell.length_b   1.000
_cell.length_c   1.000
_cell.angle_alpha   90.00
_cell.angle_beta   90.00
_cell.angle_gamma   90.00
#
_symmetry.space_group_name_H-M   'P 1'
#
loop_
_entity.id
_entity.type
_entity.pdbx_description
1 polymer ?
#
loop_
_entity_poly.entity_id
_entity_poly.type
_entity_poly.pdbx_seq_one_letter_code
_entity_poly.pdbx_strand_id
1 'polypeptide(L)'
;EGNSTIVGIGGDPIIGSDFIDILMLFESDPETDLIVMVGEIGGNAEERAAEFIESKISKPVVGYIAGFTAPPGKQMGHAGAIISGTSGTAKAKQEALEAKGVRVGESPTEAARIAVEMLRSM
;
A
#
# COMPACT_ATOMS: atom_id res chain seq x y z
N GLU A 1 -14.99 -12.44 12.44
CA GLU A 1 -14.60 -11.66 11.25
C GLU A 1 -14.20 -10.26 11.69
N GLY A 2 -13.09 -9.77 11.16
CA GLY A 2 -12.44 -8.53 11.60
C GLY A 2 -11.00 -8.54 11.12
N ASN A 3 -10.18 -7.63 11.67
CA ASN A 3 -8.76 -7.61 11.34
C ASN A 3 -8.02 -8.62 12.22
N SER A 4 -7.23 -9.51 11.63
CA SER A 4 -6.30 -10.39 12.36
C SER A 4 -5.21 -9.57 13.05
N THR A 5 -4.57 -8.67 12.29
CA THR A 5 -3.50 -7.77 12.77
C THR A 5 -3.59 -6.42 12.04
N ILE A 6 -3.17 -5.34 12.71
CA ILE A 6 -3.00 -4.00 12.12
C ILE A 6 -1.63 -3.45 12.52
N VAL A 7 -0.87 -2.97 11.54
CA VAL A 7 0.46 -2.38 11.76
C VAL A 7 0.52 -1.00 11.12
N GLY A 8 0.99 0.00 11.87
CA GLY A 8 1.40 1.30 11.35
C GLY A 8 2.93 1.41 11.33
N ILE A 9 3.53 1.60 10.16
CA ILE A 9 4.99 1.66 9.99
C ILE A 9 5.60 3.05 10.27
N GLY A 10 4.76 4.08 10.36
CA GLY A 10 5.17 5.48 10.51
C GLY A 10 5.44 6.20 9.18
N GLY A 11 5.44 7.53 9.20
CA GLY A 11 5.65 8.39 8.02
C GLY A 11 6.99 9.15 8.02
N ASP A 12 7.89 8.78 8.92
CA ASP A 12 9.22 9.38 9.02
C ASP A 12 10.15 8.85 7.92
N PRO A 13 11.15 9.64 7.47
CA PRO A 13 12.08 9.20 6.44
C PRO A 13 13.00 8.05 6.88
N ILE A 14 13.14 7.84 8.19
CA ILE A 14 13.88 6.73 8.79
C ILE A 14 12.87 5.88 9.55
N ILE A 15 12.48 4.76 8.95
CA ILE A 15 11.52 3.81 9.51
C ILE A 15 12.24 2.61 10.13
N GLY A 16 11.62 2.01 11.14
CA GLY A 16 12.12 0.78 11.77
C GLY A 16 11.78 -0.47 10.96
N SER A 17 10.64 -0.48 10.25
CA SER A 17 10.18 -1.58 9.42
C SER A 17 9.49 -1.03 8.18
N ASP A 18 9.69 -1.69 7.04
CA ASP A 18 9.15 -1.31 5.74
C ASP A 18 7.93 -2.18 5.35
N PHE A 19 7.24 -1.84 4.27
CA PHE A 19 6.12 -2.66 3.76
C PHE A 19 6.52 -4.11 3.52
N ILE A 20 7.71 -4.35 2.96
CA ILE A 20 8.22 -5.70 2.67
C ILE A 20 8.31 -6.54 3.94
N ASP A 21 8.78 -5.96 5.05
CA ASP A 21 8.90 -6.66 6.32
C ASP A 21 7.52 -7.10 6.83
N ILE A 22 6.54 -6.18 6.77
CA ILE A 22 5.17 -6.45 7.22
C ILE A 22 4.44 -7.42 6.29
N LEU A 23 4.65 -7.31 4.97
CA LEU A 23 4.08 -8.22 3.99
C LEU A 23 4.54 -9.67 4.22
N MET A 24 5.81 -9.89 4.57
CA MET A 24 6.30 -11.23 4.94
C MET A 24 5.61 -11.77 6.19
N LEU A 25 5.41 -10.92 7.20
CA LEU A 25 4.71 -11.33 8.42
C LEU A 25 3.26 -11.71 8.12
N PHE A 26 2.55 -10.90 7.34
CA PHE A 26 1.17 -11.17 6.95
C PHE A 26 1.03 -12.40 6.04
N GLU A 27 1.97 -12.63 5.12
CA GLU A 27 2.03 -13.86 4.33
C GLU A 27 2.15 -15.10 5.24
N SER A 28 2.98 -15.02 6.28
CA SER A 28 3.20 -16.13 7.21
C SER A 28 2.09 -16.36 8.24
N ASP A 29 1.21 -15.39 8.44
CA ASP A 29 0.16 -15.45 9.46
C ASP A 29 -1.03 -16.31 8.99
N PRO A 30 -1.30 -17.48 9.57
CA PRO A 30 -2.41 -18.34 9.14
C PRO A 30 -3.80 -17.73 9.33
N GLU A 31 -3.95 -16.68 10.15
CA GLU A 31 -5.23 -15.99 10.37
C GLU A 31 -5.48 -14.84 9.37
N THR A 32 -4.52 -14.54 8.50
CA THR A 32 -4.64 -13.48 7.49
C THR A 32 -5.09 -14.07 6.15
N ASP A 33 -6.32 -13.73 5.74
CA ASP A 33 -6.91 -14.14 4.45
C ASP A 33 -6.65 -13.14 3.32
N LEU A 34 -6.61 -11.84 3.63
CA LEU A 34 -6.41 -10.74 2.68
C LEU A 34 -5.60 -9.63 3.34
N ILE A 35 -4.73 -8.97 2.56
CA ILE A 35 -3.91 -7.85 3.03
C ILE A 35 -4.45 -6.55 2.44
N VAL A 36 -4.64 -5.54 3.28
CA VAL A 36 -4.89 -4.16 2.85
C VAL A 36 -3.65 -3.32 3.12
N MET A 37 -3.01 -2.84 2.06
CA MET A 37 -1.81 -1.99 2.13
C MET A 37 -2.20 -0.53 1.90
N VAL A 38 -1.90 0.32 2.89
CA VAL A 38 -2.15 1.77 2.83
C VAL A 38 -0.82 2.50 2.77
N GLY A 39 -0.55 3.14 1.63
CA GLY A 39 0.63 3.96 1.36
C GLY A 39 0.33 5.45 1.32
N GLU A 40 1.36 6.23 0.99
CA GLU A 40 1.32 7.69 0.86
C GLU A 40 2.20 8.13 -0.32
N ILE A 41 1.97 9.32 -0.85
CA ILE A 41 2.95 9.99 -1.71
C ILE A 41 4.36 10.11 -1.08
N GLY A 42 5.38 10.18 -1.93
CA GLY A 42 6.78 10.39 -1.55
C GLY A 42 7.58 9.11 -1.34
N GLY A 43 8.86 9.12 -1.71
CA GLY A 43 9.68 7.91 -1.72
C GLY A 43 9.20 6.85 -2.73
N ASN A 44 9.69 5.62 -2.58
CA ASN A 44 9.45 4.51 -3.53
C ASN A 44 9.08 3.17 -2.85
N ALA A 45 8.59 3.21 -1.61
CA ALA A 45 8.39 2.01 -0.80
C ALA A 45 7.32 1.09 -1.40
N GLU A 46 6.25 1.66 -1.94
CA GLU A 46 5.11 0.97 -2.54
C GLU A 46 5.48 0.36 -3.88
N GLU A 47 6.31 1.03 -4.68
CA GLU A 47 6.87 0.44 -5.90
C GLU A 47 7.75 -0.77 -5.59
N ARG A 48 8.59 -0.70 -4.55
CA ARG A 48 9.37 -1.86 -4.08
C ARG A 48 8.47 -2.97 -3.52
N ALA A 49 7.41 -2.60 -2.81
CA ALA A 49 6.42 -3.54 -2.31
C ALA A 49 5.69 -4.24 -3.47
N ALA A 50 5.37 -3.54 -4.55
CA ALA A 50 4.72 -4.12 -5.73
C ALA A 50 5.57 -5.25 -6.35
N GLU A 51 6.87 -5.02 -6.55
CA GLU A 51 7.81 -6.05 -7.04
C GLU A 51 7.92 -7.24 -6.06
N PHE A 52 7.87 -6.97 -4.76
CA PHE A 52 7.89 -8.01 -3.74
C PHE A 52 6.60 -8.84 -3.72
N ILE A 53 5.44 -8.19 -3.89
CA ILE A 53 4.13 -8.84 -3.93
C ILE A 53 4.09 -9.85 -5.07
N GLU A 54 4.45 -9.45 -6.30
CA GLU A 54 4.46 -10.35 -7.45
C GLU A 54 5.34 -11.59 -7.25
N SER A 55 6.46 -11.43 -6.54
CA SER A 55 7.48 -12.49 -6.42
C SER A 55 7.35 -13.38 -5.18
N LYS A 56 6.70 -12.90 -4.11
CA LYS A 56 6.75 -13.55 -2.79
C LYS A 56 5.44 -13.61 -2.02
N ILE A 57 4.40 -12.87 -2.41
CA ILE A 57 3.14 -12.82 -1.66
C ILE A 57 2.08 -13.59 -2.43
N SER A 58 1.52 -14.63 -1.81
CA SER A 58 0.46 -15.44 -2.41
C SER A 58 -0.92 -14.98 -2.00
N LYS A 59 -1.03 -14.30 -0.84
CA LYS A 59 -2.29 -13.77 -0.34
C LYS A 59 -2.76 -12.57 -1.18
N PRO A 60 -4.08 -12.42 -1.39
CA PRO A 60 -4.59 -11.28 -2.11
C PRO A 60 -4.25 -9.96 -1.40
N VAL A 61 -3.81 -8.97 -2.17
CA VAL A 61 -3.46 -7.63 -1.67
C VAL A 61 -4.36 -6.57 -2.32
N VAL A 62 -4.86 -5.65 -1.51
CA VAL A 62 -5.58 -4.43 -1.92
C VAL A 62 -4.76 -3.21 -1.52
N GLY A 63 -4.64 -2.24 -2.43
CA GLY A 63 -3.91 -1.01 -2.18
C GLY A 63 -4.80 0.21 -1.98
N TYR A 64 -4.30 1.18 -1.22
CA TYR A 64 -4.76 2.57 -1.22
C TYR A 64 -3.54 3.48 -1.05
N ILE A 65 -3.44 4.55 -1.85
CA ILE A 65 -2.37 5.55 -1.71
C ILE A 65 -2.98 6.89 -1.28
N ALA A 66 -2.60 7.39 -0.10
CA ALA A 66 -2.98 8.72 0.34
C ALA A 66 -2.31 9.79 -0.54
N GLY A 67 -3.06 10.84 -0.89
CA GLY A 67 -2.54 11.99 -1.64
C GLY A 67 -2.89 12.05 -3.13
N PHE A 68 -3.92 11.34 -3.61
CA PHE A 68 -4.44 11.49 -4.99
C PHE A 68 -4.81 12.93 -5.37
N THR A 69 -5.25 13.73 -4.39
CA THR A 69 -5.62 15.13 -4.57
C THR A 69 -4.51 16.11 -4.19
N ALA A 70 -3.29 15.60 -3.93
CA ALA A 70 -2.17 16.44 -3.52
C ALA A 70 -1.73 17.37 -4.66
N PRO A 71 -1.62 18.68 -4.41
CA PRO A 71 -1.13 19.60 -5.42
C PRO A 71 0.37 19.35 -5.70
N PRO A 72 0.83 19.54 -6.95
CA PRO A 72 2.24 19.41 -7.30
C PRO A 72 3.15 20.30 -6.45
N GLY A 73 4.31 19.77 -6.05
CA GLY A 73 5.34 20.53 -5.34
C GLY A 73 5.01 20.88 -3.88
N LYS A 74 3.99 20.25 -3.28
CA LYS A 74 3.61 20.49 -1.89
C LYS A 74 3.93 19.26 -1.03
N GLN A 75 4.67 19.49 0.06
CA GLN A 75 4.88 18.49 1.10
C GLN A 75 3.56 18.30 1.87
N MET A 76 3.08 17.05 1.96
CA MET A 76 1.99 16.69 2.88
C MET A 76 2.54 16.48 4.29
N GLY A 77 1.68 16.43 5.30
CA GLY A 77 2.04 16.60 6.71
C GLY A 77 3.11 15.65 7.29
N HIS A 78 3.43 14.52 6.66
CA HIS A 78 4.49 13.62 7.10
C HIS A 78 5.87 14.00 6.55
N ALA A 79 6.92 13.77 7.35
CA ALA A 79 8.28 14.17 7.03
C ALA A 79 8.85 13.47 5.78
N GLY A 80 8.36 12.27 5.45
CA GLY A 80 8.78 11.50 4.27
C GLY A 80 8.07 11.85 2.95
N ALA A 81 7.05 12.72 2.97
CA ALA A 81 6.18 13.00 1.81
C ALA A 81 6.81 13.97 0.79
N ILE A 82 7.97 13.62 0.25
CA ILE A 82 8.70 14.40 -0.76
C ILE A 82 8.49 13.76 -2.14
N ILE A 83 7.80 14.46 -3.03
CA ILE A 83 7.63 14.07 -4.44
C ILE A 83 8.80 14.65 -5.25
N SER A 84 9.56 13.81 -5.96
CA SER A 84 10.64 14.24 -6.86
C SER A 84 10.23 14.03 -8.32
N GLY A 85 9.81 15.12 -8.99
CA GLY A 85 9.37 15.06 -10.39
C GLY A 85 8.10 14.22 -10.56
N THR A 86 8.17 13.17 -11.37
CA THR A 86 7.04 12.24 -11.61
C THR A 86 7.04 11.03 -10.66
N SER A 87 8.15 10.79 -9.94
CA SER A 87 8.30 9.67 -9.01
C SER A 87 7.78 10.04 -7.61
N GLY A 88 7.15 9.06 -6.94
CA GLY A 88 6.53 9.25 -5.63
C GLY A 88 5.13 9.87 -5.67
N THR A 89 4.53 10.07 -6.84
CA THR A 89 3.11 10.50 -6.93
C THR A 89 2.16 9.34 -6.60
N ALA A 90 0.98 9.65 -6.10
CA ALA A 90 -0.03 8.62 -5.79
C ALA A 90 -0.39 7.80 -7.03
N LYS A 91 -0.45 8.48 -8.20
CA LYS A 91 -0.74 7.83 -9.47
C LYS A 91 0.36 6.88 -9.92
N ALA A 92 1.63 7.29 -9.84
CA ALA A 92 2.75 6.42 -10.20
C ALA A 92 2.81 5.17 -9.30
N LYS A 93 2.54 5.34 -7.99
CA LYS A 93 2.48 4.22 -7.03
C LYS A 93 1.31 3.28 -7.31
N GLN A 94 0.14 3.84 -7.63
CA GLN A 94 -1.02 3.07 -8.07
C GLN A 94 -0.67 2.22 -9.30
N GLU A 95 -0.11 2.84 -10.34
CA GLU A 95 0.25 2.14 -11.59
C GLU A 95 1.26 1.03 -11.35
N ALA A 96 2.26 1.25 -10.48
CA ALA A 96 3.22 0.23 -10.10
C ALA A 96 2.57 -0.98 -9.41
N LEU A 97 1.61 -0.73 -8.50
CA LEU A 97 0.88 -1.80 -7.81
C LEU A 97 -0.07 -2.56 -8.74
N GLU A 98 -0.84 -1.84 -9.57
CA GLU A 98 -1.80 -2.43 -10.50
C GLU A 98 -1.10 -3.27 -11.58
N ALA A 99 0.10 -2.85 -12.02
CA ALA A 99 0.93 -3.64 -12.93
C ALA A 99 1.33 -5.02 -12.36
N LYS A 100 1.24 -5.20 -11.04
CA LYS A 100 1.57 -6.42 -10.30
C LYS A 100 0.33 -7.15 -9.76
N GLY A 101 -0.86 -6.79 -10.24
CA GLY A 101 -2.12 -7.45 -9.90
C GLY A 101 -2.79 -6.98 -8.61
N VAL A 102 -2.26 -5.93 -7.96
CA VAL A 102 -2.87 -5.32 -6.78
C VAL A 102 -3.95 -4.35 -7.22
N ARG A 103 -5.20 -4.57 -6.80
CA ARG A 103 -6.29 -3.59 -7.04
C ARG A 103 -6.11 -2.41 -6.09
N VAL A 104 -6.07 -1.19 -6.62
CA VAL A 104 -5.89 0.04 -5.82
C VAL A 104 -7.15 0.89 -5.85
N GLY A 105 -7.68 1.24 -4.69
CA GLY A 105 -8.78 2.21 -4.60
C GLY A 105 -8.25 3.65 -4.61
N GLU A 106 -9.00 4.58 -5.20
CA GLU A 106 -8.64 6.02 -5.17
C GLU A 106 -9.06 6.70 -3.86
N SER A 107 -9.82 5.99 -3.02
CA SER A 107 -10.23 6.43 -1.68
C SER A 107 -10.24 5.27 -0.68
N PRO A 108 -10.19 5.54 0.64
CA PRO A 108 -10.32 4.50 1.65
C PRO A 108 -11.62 3.69 1.51
N THR A 109 -12.72 4.37 1.16
CA THR A 109 -14.03 3.75 0.94
C THR A 109 -14.00 2.79 -0.24
N GLU A 110 -13.33 3.16 -1.33
CA GLU A 110 -13.20 2.29 -2.50
C GLU A 110 -12.30 1.09 -2.21
N ALA A 111 -11.16 1.29 -1.54
CA ALA A 111 -10.29 0.20 -1.14
C ALA A 111 -11.02 -0.80 -0.23
N ALA A 112 -11.82 -0.32 0.72
CA ALA A 112 -12.66 -1.16 1.55
C ALA A 112 -13.69 -1.97 0.72
N ARG A 113 -14.33 -1.34 -0.28
CA ARG A 113 -15.26 -2.05 -1.19
C ARG A 113 -14.54 -3.15 -1.97
N ILE A 114 -13.36 -2.85 -2.51
CA ILE A 114 -12.52 -3.82 -3.25
C ILE A 114 -12.16 -5.01 -2.35
N ALA A 115 -11.74 -4.75 -1.10
CA ALA A 115 -11.40 -5.80 -0.14
C ALA A 115 -12.60 -6.72 0.17
N VAL A 116 -13.79 -6.14 0.39
CA VAL A 116 -15.02 -6.91 0.63
C VAL A 116 -15.39 -7.76 -0.60
N GLU A 117 -15.25 -7.21 -1.81
CA GLU A 117 -15.50 -7.97 -3.04
C GLU A 117 -14.56 -9.16 -3.18
N MET A 118 -13.27 -8.97 -2.87
CA MET A 118 -12.27 -10.04 -2.96
C MET A 118 -12.51 -11.12 -1.92
N LEU A 119 -12.74 -10.75 -0.66
CA LEU A 119 -13.05 -11.71 0.41
C LEU A 119 -14.29 -12.56 0.11
N ARG A 120 -15.33 -11.96 -0.48
CA ARG A 120 -16.55 -12.70 -0.88
C ARG A 120 -16.37 -13.64 -2.06
N SER A 121 -15.29 -13.48 -2.82
CA SER A 121 -14.99 -14.29 -4.00
C SER A 121 -14.01 -15.44 -3.70
N MET A 122 -13.53 -15.55 -2.46
CA MET A 122 -12.69 -16.65 -1.95
C MET A 122 -13.56 -17.82 -1.49
#